data_AF-A0A967HJA8-F1
#
_entry.id   AF-A0A967HJA8-F1
#
_cell.length_a   1.000
_cell.length_b   1.000
_cell.length_c   1.000
_cell.angle_alpha   90.00
_cell.angle_beta   90.00
_cell.angle_gamma   90.00
#
_symmetry.space_group_name_H-M   'P 1'
#
loop_
_entity.id
_entity.type
_entity.pdbx_description
1 polymer ?
#
loop_
_entity_poly.entity_id
_entity_poly.type
_entity_poly.pdbx_seq_one_letter_code
_entity_poly.pdbx_strand_id
1 'polypeptide(L)'
;MERVAHGLGVPVPRSLFLPPGADHPELEAFYPALIKPARGDLNAGIFPQSVVHTPEEARKHLAWLRRNRPGVAVLWQEYLPGPEYLLALLGNPDASFEALPPLEVDFSGLPDDLPEILARESGTGIATPYSRVRFRPAQLSAAVSAELQAEAELLFRRLECRDYARFDFRTSEDGAIKLLDVNPNAAWSAAAKIAITAQYAGMSYAQLLGRILDAAWTRITSSRPAI
;
A
#
# COMPACT_ATOMS: atom_id res chain seq x y z
N MET A 1 -10.09 6.19 2.17
CA MET A 1 -9.40 6.00 0.89
C MET A 1 -10.15 5.04 -0.01
N GLU A 2 -10.33 3.77 0.37
CA GLU A 2 -11.03 2.78 -0.47
C GLU A 2 -12.39 3.25 -1.00
N ARG A 3 -13.22 3.85 -0.13
CA ARG A 3 -14.51 4.44 -0.56
C ARG A 3 -14.36 5.56 -1.60
N VAL A 4 -13.29 6.34 -1.52
CA VAL A 4 -12.97 7.41 -2.49
C VAL A 4 -12.50 6.79 -3.80
N ALA A 5 -11.58 5.82 -3.74
CA ALA A 5 -11.07 5.10 -4.91
C ALA A 5 -12.19 4.37 -5.67
N HIS A 6 -13.02 3.61 -4.95
CA HIS A 6 -14.19 2.95 -5.52
C HIS A 6 -15.16 3.95 -6.16
N GLY A 7 -15.41 5.10 -5.51
CA GLY A 7 -16.26 6.16 -6.07
C GLY A 7 -15.69 6.84 -7.32
N LEU A 8 -14.40 6.69 -7.59
CA LEU A 8 -13.72 7.14 -8.81
C LEU A 8 -13.60 6.05 -9.88
N GLY A 9 -14.12 4.85 -9.62
CA GLY A 9 -13.98 3.70 -10.52
C GLY A 9 -12.63 2.99 -10.45
N VAL A 10 -11.77 3.34 -9.48
CA VAL A 10 -10.51 2.59 -9.24
C VAL A 10 -10.86 1.29 -8.50
N PRO A 11 -10.48 0.12 -9.02
CA PRO A 11 -10.75 -1.16 -8.36
C PRO A 11 -10.11 -1.23 -6.97
N VAL A 12 -10.87 -1.70 -5.98
CA VAL A 12 -10.40 -1.93 -4.61
C VAL A 12 -10.85 -3.31 -4.14
N PRO A 13 -10.17 -3.92 -3.16
CA PRO A 13 -10.65 -5.13 -2.52
C PRO A 13 -12.07 -4.94 -1.96
N ARG A 14 -12.90 -5.97 -2.07
CA ARG A 14 -14.12 -6.08 -1.27
C ARG A 14 -13.74 -5.92 0.21
N SER A 15 -14.36 -4.97 0.90
CA SER A 15 -14.02 -4.68 2.29
C SER A 15 -15.22 -4.39 3.17
N LEU A 16 -15.08 -4.72 4.45
CA LEU A 16 -16.00 -4.35 5.53
C LEU A 16 -15.24 -3.53 6.58
N PHE A 17 -15.79 -2.39 6.94
CA PHE A 17 -15.28 -1.55 8.02
C PHE A 17 -16.00 -1.89 9.33
N LEU A 18 -15.24 -2.31 10.33
CA LEU A 18 -15.72 -2.62 11.67
C LEU A 18 -15.29 -1.50 12.62
N PRO A 19 -16.23 -0.67 13.14
CA PRO A 19 -15.87 0.35 14.10
C PRO A 19 -15.39 -0.28 15.43
N PRO A 20 -14.65 0.49 16.26
CA PRO A 20 -14.17 -0.02 17.54
C PRO A 20 -15.33 -0.53 18.40
N GLY A 21 -15.18 -1.74 18.95
CA GLY A 21 -16.20 -2.34 19.82
C GLY A 21 -17.42 -2.91 19.09
N ALA A 22 -17.50 -2.85 17.76
CA ALA A 22 -18.54 -3.55 17.01
C ALA A 22 -18.41 -5.07 17.19
N ASP A 23 -19.53 -5.71 17.52
CA ASP A 23 -19.69 -7.15 17.41
C ASP A 23 -19.74 -7.57 15.94
N HIS A 24 -19.41 -8.82 15.66
CA HIS A 24 -19.40 -9.36 14.30
C HIS A 24 -20.82 -9.20 13.72
N PRO A 25 -21.05 -8.42 12.66
CA PRO A 25 -22.29 -8.57 11.93
C PRO A 25 -22.34 -9.99 11.36
N GLU A 26 -23.52 -10.60 11.35
CA GLU A 26 -23.84 -11.88 10.70
C GLU A 26 -23.69 -11.77 9.17
N LEU A 27 -22.52 -11.35 8.70
CA LEU A 27 -22.17 -11.28 7.30
C LEU A 27 -21.37 -12.54 6.99
N GLU A 28 -21.79 -13.27 5.96
CA GLU A 28 -21.02 -14.30 5.28
C GLU A 28 -19.71 -13.68 4.79
N ALA A 29 -18.75 -13.52 5.70
CA ALA A 29 -17.52 -12.86 5.39
C ALA A 29 -16.76 -13.76 4.40
N PHE A 30 -16.33 -13.17 3.29
CA PHE A 30 -15.60 -13.88 2.27
C PHE A 30 -14.27 -14.37 2.83
N TYR A 31 -13.83 -15.54 2.38
CA TYR A 31 -12.55 -16.13 2.73
C TYR A 31 -11.84 -16.57 1.44
N PRO A 32 -10.50 -16.49 1.39
CA PRO A 32 -9.62 -15.92 2.41
C PRO A 32 -9.77 -14.40 2.55
N ALA A 33 -9.46 -13.88 3.73
CA ALA A 33 -9.53 -12.46 4.05
C ALA A 33 -8.30 -11.96 4.80
N LEU A 34 -7.94 -10.70 4.57
CA LEU A 34 -6.96 -9.96 5.34
C LEU A 34 -7.68 -9.05 6.36
N ILE A 35 -7.52 -9.35 7.64
CA ILE A 35 -8.04 -8.56 8.75
C ILE A 35 -6.91 -7.71 9.36
N LYS A 36 -7.00 -6.38 9.18
CA LYS A 36 -5.99 -5.41 9.62
C LYS A 36 -6.61 -4.21 10.35
N PRO A 37 -5.87 -3.49 11.20
CA PRO A 37 -6.27 -2.16 11.64
C PRO A 37 -6.66 -1.27 10.46
N ALA A 38 -7.79 -0.56 10.56
CA ALA A 38 -8.24 0.37 9.54
C ALA A 38 -7.38 1.66 9.48
N ARG A 39 -6.56 1.88 10.51
CA ARG A 39 -5.54 2.93 10.58
C ARG A 39 -4.26 2.34 11.12
N GLY A 40 -3.15 2.65 10.48
CA GLY A 40 -1.81 2.23 10.89
C GLY A 40 -0.81 2.53 9.78
N ASP A 41 0.42 2.80 10.18
CA ASP A 41 1.52 3.05 9.26
C ASP A 41 2.43 1.81 9.19
N LEU A 42 3.16 1.64 8.07
CA LEU A 42 4.25 0.65 7.94
C LEU A 42 3.81 -0.80 8.26
N ASN A 43 2.62 -1.18 7.81
CA ASN A 43 2.04 -2.51 8.06
C ASN A 43 1.88 -2.83 9.55
N ALA A 44 1.80 -1.82 10.41
CA ALA A 44 1.60 -2.01 11.84
C ALA A 44 0.27 -2.74 12.10
N GLY A 45 0.37 -3.94 12.67
CA GLY A 45 -0.81 -4.78 12.93
C GLY A 45 -1.13 -5.80 11.85
N ILE A 46 -0.31 -5.90 10.80
CA ILE A 46 -0.39 -6.95 9.78
C ILE A 46 0.66 -8.02 10.11
N PHE A 47 0.17 -9.23 10.36
CA PHE A 47 0.94 -10.42 10.70
C PHE A 47 0.47 -11.59 9.82
N PRO A 48 1.16 -12.74 9.79
CA PRO A 48 0.67 -13.91 9.07
C PRO A 48 -0.76 -14.29 9.45
N GLN A 49 -1.06 -14.19 10.76
CA GLN A 49 -2.38 -14.49 11.32
C GLN A 49 -3.46 -13.47 10.92
N SER A 50 -3.08 -12.35 10.30
CA SER A 50 -4.02 -11.42 9.71
C SER A 50 -4.70 -11.98 8.47
N VAL A 51 -4.11 -12.97 7.80
CA VAL A 51 -4.77 -13.71 6.73
C VAL A 51 -5.52 -14.89 7.33
N VAL A 52 -6.84 -14.90 7.12
CA VAL A 52 -7.76 -15.88 7.71
C VAL A 52 -8.55 -16.57 6.61
N HIS A 53 -8.75 -17.87 6.76
CA HIS A 53 -9.43 -18.75 5.82
C HIS A 53 -10.77 -19.24 6.35
N THR A 54 -11.04 -19.07 7.65
CA THR A 54 -12.25 -19.55 8.29
C THR A 54 -12.86 -18.54 9.27
N PRO A 55 -14.15 -18.66 9.61
CA PRO A 55 -14.78 -17.90 10.67
C PRO A 55 -14.11 -18.05 12.04
N GLU A 56 -13.60 -19.25 12.34
CA GLU A 56 -12.87 -19.54 13.58
C GLU A 56 -11.60 -18.70 13.69
N GLU A 57 -10.77 -18.72 12.64
CA GLU A 57 -9.53 -17.94 12.56
C GLU A 57 -9.80 -16.43 12.64
N ALA A 58 -10.84 -15.96 11.93
CA ALA A 58 -11.24 -14.57 11.97
C ALA A 58 -11.66 -14.10 13.37
N ARG A 59 -12.48 -14.89 14.09
CA ARG A 59 -12.86 -14.59 15.48
C ARG A 59 -11.65 -14.54 16.39
N LYS A 60 -10.73 -15.52 16.25
CA LYS A 60 -9.49 -15.58 17.03
C LYS A 60 -8.61 -14.35 16.79
N HIS A 61 -8.41 -13.96 15.54
CA HIS A 61 -7.58 -12.80 15.19
C HIS A 61 -8.23 -11.48 15.60
N LEU A 62 -9.55 -11.33 15.44
CA LEU A 62 -10.28 -10.15 15.93
C LEU A 62 -10.21 -10.03 17.45
N ALA A 63 -10.35 -11.13 18.20
CA ALA A 63 -10.15 -11.12 19.65
C ALA A 63 -8.71 -10.72 20.03
N TRP A 64 -7.71 -11.20 19.28
CA TRP A 64 -6.32 -10.78 19.48
C TRP A 64 -6.13 -9.29 19.22
N LEU A 65 -6.67 -8.75 18.12
CA LEU A 65 -6.61 -7.32 17.80
C LEU A 65 -7.27 -6.48 18.88
N ARG A 66 -8.48 -6.84 19.32
CA ARG A 66 -9.19 -6.12 20.40
C ARG A 66 -8.39 -6.08 21.70
N ARG A 67 -7.72 -7.18 22.05
CA ARG A 67 -6.89 -7.27 23.26
C ARG A 67 -5.60 -6.46 23.17
N ASN A 68 -4.91 -6.51 22.03
CA ASN A 68 -3.57 -5.92 21.87
C ASN A 68 -3.59 -4.50 21.28
N ARG A 69 -4.71 -4.10 20.68
CA ARG A 69 -4.94 -2.81 20.02
C ARG A 69 -6.35 -2.29 20.38
N PRO A 70 -6.64 -2.07 21.67
CA PRO A 70 -7.97 -1.64 22.10
C PRO A 70 -8.35 -0.31 21.46
N GLY A 71 -9.62 -0.16 21.08
CA GLY A 71 -10.15 1.08 20.49
C GLY A 71 -9.83 1.30 19.00
N VAL A 72 -9.14 0.36 18.34
CA VAL A 72 -8.82 0.44 16.92
C VAL A 72 -9.95 -0.12 16.07
N ALA A 73 -10.35 0.63 15.04
CA ALA A 73 -11.27 0.15 14.01
C ALA A 73 -10.56 -0.89 13.14
N VAL A 74 -11.30 -1.89 12.65
CA VAL A 74 -10.76 -2.99 11.86
C VAL A 74 -11.30 -2.93 10.45
N LEU A 75 -10.45 -3.32 9.51
CA LEU A 75 -10.78 -3.47 8.11
C LEU A 75 -10.64 -4.94 7.75
N TRP A 76 -11.73 -5.51 7.24
CA TRP A 76 -11.80 -6.88 6.77
C TRP A 76 -11.84 -6.84 5.25
N GLN A 77 -10.75 -7.20 4.58
CA GLN A 77 -10.61 -7.13 3.12
C GLN A 77 -10.49 -8.51 2.52
N GLU A 78 -10.94 -8.71 1.28
CA GLU A 78 -10.65 -9.95 0.57
C GLU A 78 -9.14 -10.09 0.42
N TYR A 79 -8.63 -11.30 0.63
CA TYR A 79 -7.22 -11.55 0.40
C TYR A 79 -6.99 -11.70 -1.11
N LEU A 80 -6.04 -10.91 -1.64
CA LEU A 80 -5.69 -10.93 -3.05
C LEU A 80 -4.45 -11.82 -3.23
N PRO A 81 -4.56 -12.99 -3.88
CA PRO A 81 -3.46 -13.96 -3.91
C PRO A 81 -2.41 -13.67 -4.99
N GLY A 82 -2.67 -12.75 -5.92
CA GLY A 82 -1.76 -12.47 -7.02
C GLY A 82 -0.62 -11.49 -6.67
N PRO A 83 0.20 -11.13 -7.68
CA PRO A 83 1.35 -10.25 -7.51
C PRO A 83 1.01 -8.89 -6.89
N GLU A 84 1.94 -8.35 -6.11
CA GLU A 84 1.82 -7.05 -5.44
C GLU A 84 2.76 -6.03 -6.09
N TYR A 85 2.22 -4.86 -6.45
CA TYR A 85 2.92 -3.78 -7.13
C TYR A 85 2.89 -2.49 -6.32
N LEU A 86 3.92 -1.68 -6.46
CA LEU A 86 4.01 -0.37 -5.83
C LEU A 86 4.40 0.66 -6.87
N LEU A 87 3.64 1.73 -6.94
CA LEU A 87 3.92 2.86 -7.81
C LEU A 87 4.15 4.10 -6.98
N ALA A 88 5.26 4.80 -7.22
CA ALA A 88 5.54 6.06 -6.56
C ALA A 88 5.35 7.22 -7.53
N LEU A 89 4.71 8.29 -7.06
CA LEU A 89 4.65 9.57 -7.75
C LEU A 89 5.56 10.57 -7.04
N LEU A 90 6.29 11.38 -7.80
CA LEU A 90 7.14 12.47 -7.32
C LEU A 90 6.70 13.79 -7.94
N GLY A 91 6.51 14.83 -7.14
CA GLY A 91 6.12 16.16 -7.61
C GLY A 91 4.75 16.61 -7.09
N ASN A 92 4.19 17.62 -7.75
CA ASN A 92 2.90 18.22 -7.37
C ASN A 92 1.96 18.37 -8.58
N PRO A 93 0.64 18.17 -8.42
CA PRO A 93 -0.32 18.27 -9.53
C PRO A 93 -0.40 19.64 -10.19
N ASP A 94 -0.22 20.70 -9.41
CA ASP A 94 -0.29 22.10 -9.87
C ASP A 94 1.01 22.58 -10.54
N ALA A 95 2.03 21.71 -10.60
CA ALA A 95 3.31 21.97 -11.24
C ALA A 95 3.64 20.81 -12.19
N SER A 96 4.74 20.11 -11.95
CA SER A 96 5.05 18.84 -12.59
C SER A 96 5.10 17.73 -11.55
N PHE A 97 4.67 16.55 -11.96
CA PHE A 97 4.92 15.32 -11.24
C PHE A 97 5.13 14.18 -12.24
N GLU A 98 5.80 13.12 -11.81
CA GLU A 98 6.08 11.93 -12.62
C GLU A 98 5.85 10.65 -11.81
N ALA A 99 5.56 9.57 -12.51
CA ALA A 99 5.55 8.23 -11.95
C ALA A 99 6.93 7.58 -12.09
N LEU A 100 7.42 6.97 -11.01
CA LEU A 100 8.57 6.07 -11.05
C LEU A 100 8.13 4.69 -11.57
N PRO A 101 9.05 3.88 -12.13
CA PRO A 101 8.72 2.53 -12.62
C PRO A 101 8.03 1.69 -11.53
N PRO A 102 6.98 0.92 -11.87
CA PRO A 102 6.33 0.06 -10.90
C PRO A 102 7.31 -0.96 -10.31
N LEU A 103 7.27 -1.10 -9.00
CA LEU A 103 8.06 -2.06 -8.22
C LEU A 103 7.19 -3.27 -7.93
N GLU A 104 7.70 -4.48 -8.11
CA GLU A 104 7.01 -5.71 -7.74
C GLU A 104 7.61 -6.28 -6.45
N VAL A 105 6.75 -6.80 -5.58
CA VAL A 105 7.16 -7.55 -4.39
C VAL A 105 7.49 -8.98 -4.79
N ASP A 106 8.69 -9.43 -4.46
CA ASP A 106 9.14 -10.80 -4.70
C ASP A 106 9.03 -11.63 -3.41
N PHE A 107 8.00 -12.48 -3.36
CA PHE A 107 7.73 -13.39 -2.25
C PHE A 107 8.44 -14.75 -2.40
N SER A 108 9.22 -15.00 -3.45
CA SER A 108 9.87 -16.31 -3.70
C SER A 108 10.83 -16.78 -2.59
N GLY A 109 11.30 -15.86 -1.75
CA GLY A 109 12.11 -16.18 -0.57
C GLY A 109 11.31 -16.57 0.68
N LEU A 110 9.98 -16.45 0.64
CA LEU A 110 9.06 -16.76 1.73
C LEU A 110 8.73 -18.26 1.72
N PRO A 111 8.68 -18.94 2.88
CA PRO A 111 8.15 -20.29 3.00
C PRO A 111 6.71 -20.44 2.46
N ASP A 112 6.43 -21.55 1.78
CA ASP A 112 5.13 -21.82 1.14
C ASP A 112 3.95 -21.88 2.13
N ASP A 113 4.20 -22.14 3.41
CA ASP A 113 3.20 -22.20 4.47
C ASP A 113 2.82 -20.82 5.02
N LEU A 114 3.50 -19.76 4.58
CA LEU A 114 3.22 -18.39 4.99
C LEU A 114 2.48 -17.62 3.90
N PRO A 115 1.49 -16.79 4.28
CA PRO A 115 0.79 -15.97 3.31
C PRO A 115 1.72 -14.92 2.71
N GLU A 116 1.62 -14.72 1.40
CA GLU A 116 2.33 -13.66 0.71
C GLU A 116 1.75 -12.31 1.14
N ILE A 117 2.37 -11.64 2.10
CA ILE A 117 1.98 -10.30 2.54
C ILE A 117 3.22 -9.51 2.91
N LEU A 118 3.16 -8.19 2.74
CA LEU A 118 4.10 -7.31 3.43
C LEU A 118 3.70 -7.21 4.92
N ALA A 119 4.14 -8.18 5.71
CA ALA A 119 3.92 -8.17 7.16
C ALA A 119 4.71 -7.02 7.82
N ARG A 120 4.33 -6.67 9.05
CA ARG A 120 5.08 -5.73 9.91
C ARG A 120 6.58 -6.05 9.94
N GLU A 121 6.90 -7.34 9.96
CA GLU A 121 8.26 -7.85 10.14
C GLU A 121 9.17 -7.61 8.92
N SER A 122 8.60 -7.46 7.72
CA SER A 122 9.33 -7.24 6.46
C SER A 122 10.22 -5.99 6.47
N GLY A 123 9.97 -5.02 7.38
CA GLY A 123 10.69 -3.74 7.45
C GLY A 123 11.52 -3.53 8.72
N THR A 124 11.66 -4.52 9.60
CA THR A 124 12.24 -4.31 10.95
C THR A 124 13.75 -4.49 11.02
N GLY A 125 14.38 -5.08 9.99
CA GLY A 125 15.79 -5.50 10.03
C GLY A 125 16.06 -6.72 10.91
N ILE A 126 15.05 -7.25 11.61
CA ILE A 126 15.13 -8.49 12.39
C ILE A 126 15.00 -9.67 11.42
N ALA A 127 15.86 -10.67 11.57
CA ALA A 127 15.79 -11.89 10.79
C ALA A 127 14.49 -12.65 11.10
N THR A 128 13.60 -12.70 10.11
CA THR A 128 12.31 -13.40 10.13
C THR A 128 12.10 -14.03 8.76
N PRO A 129 11.15 -14.97 8.58
CA PRO A 129 10.82 -15.43 7.22
C PRO A 129 10.49 -14.26 6.27
N TYR A 130 9.79 -13.23 6.77
CA TYR A 130 9.43 -12.03 6.01
C TYR A 130 10.60 -11.10 5.70
N SER A 131 11.75 -11.23 6.37
CA SER A 131 12.96 -10.49 5.99
C SER A 131 13.62 -11.03 4.73
N ARG A 132 13.09 -12.12 4.15
CA ARG A 132 13.52 -12.70 2.86
C ARG A 132 12.75 -12.15 1.67
N VAL A 133 11.67 -11.40 1.89
CA VAL A 133 10.95 -10.69 0.83
C VAL A 133 11.90 -9.70 0.16
N ARG A 134 11.86 -9.65 -1.18
CA ARG A 134 12.68 -8.77 -2.00
C ARG A 134 11.79 -7.91 -2.89
N PHE A 135 12.42 -7.04 -3.66
CA PHE A 135 11.75 -6.19 -4.63
C PHE A 135 12.51 -6.26 -5.95
N ARG A 136 11.76 -6.17 -7.05
CA ARG A 136 12.30 -6.19 -8.41
C ARG A 136 11.50 -5.24 -9.30
N PRO A 137 12.04 -4.79 -10.46
CA PRO A 137 11.24 -4.08 -11.44
C PRO A 137 10.04 -4.94 -11.86
N ALA A 138 8.84 -4.36 -11.90
CA ALA A 138 7.64 -5.09 -12.28
C ALA A 138 7.68 -5.47 -13.77
N GLN A 139 7.28 -6.70 -14.08
CA GLN A 139 7.19 -7.19 -15.46
C GLN A 139 5.77 -7.00 -16.00
N LEU A 140 5.39 -5.74 -16.20
CA LEU A 140 4.06 -5.36 -16.69
C LEU A 140 4.08 -4.97 -18.17
N SER A 141 2.99 -5.22 -18.87
CA SER A 141 2.81 -4.65 -20.21
C SER A 141 2.74 -3.12 -20.13
N ALA A 142 3.05 -2.43 -21.23
CA ALA A 142 2.95 -0.97 -21.29
C ALA A 142 1.51 -0.47 -21.00
N ALA A 143 0.50 -1.23 -21.45
CA ALA A 143 -0.90 -0.91 -21.20
C ALA A 143 -1.24 -0.98 -19.70
N VAL A 144 -0.84 -2.06 -19.02
CA VAL A 144 -1.10 -2.22 -17.58
C VAL A 144 -0.32 -1.19 -16.75
N SER A 145 0.94 -0.92 -17.11
CA SER A 145 1.72 0.14 -16.44
C SER A 145 1.05 1.51 -16.56
N ALA A 146 0.52 1.84 -17.75
CA ALA A 146 -0.16 3.11 -17.99
C ALA A 146 -1.49 3.21 -17.22
N GLU A 147 -2.22 2.10 -17.07
CA GLU A 147 -3.45 2.02 -16.27
C GLU A 147 -3.17 2.29 -14.79
N LEU A 148 -2.20 1.59 -14.19
CA LEU A 148 -1.81 1.82 -12.79
C LEU A 148 -1.34 3.26 -12.55
N GLN A 149 -0.62 3.83 -13.51
CA GLN A 149 -0.24 5.23 -13.45
C GLN A 149 -1.46 6.14 -13.46
N ALA A 150 -2.38 5.97 -14.41
CA ALA A 150 -3.59 6.79 -14.49
C ALA A 150 -4.42 6.74 -13.19
N GLU A 151 -4.58 5.55 -12.60
CA GLU A 151 -5.28 5.37 -11.32
C GLU A 151 -4.56 6.06 -10.17
N ALA A 152 -3.24 5.87 -10.05
CA ALA A 152 -2.43 6.53 -9.03
C ALA A 152 -2.49 8.05 -9.15
N GLU A 153 -2.38 8.59 -10.36
CA GLU A 153 -2.46 10.03 -10.63
C GLU A 153 -3.82 10.61 -10.28
N LEU A 154 -4.90 9.90 -10.62
CA LEU A 154 -6.26 10.28 -10.28
C LEU A 154 -6.43 10.37 -8.75
N LEU A 155 -5.95 9.36 -8.03
CA LEU A 155 -6.00 9.32 -6.57
C LEU A 155 -5.09 10.36 -5.92
N PHE A 156 -3.89 10.58 -6.45
CA PHE A 156 -2.95 11.58 -5.97
C PHE A 156 -3.58 12.98 -5.98
N ARG A 157 -4.24 13.33 -7.08
CA ARG A 157 -5.02 14.57 -7.20
C ARG A 157 -6.21 14.58 -6.24
N ARG A 158 -7.02 13.51 -6.23
CA ARG A 158 -8.27 13.45 -5.46
C ARG A 158 -8.07 13.49 -3.94
N LEU A 159 -6.95 12.92 -3.48
CA LEU A 159 -6.58 12.85 -2.07
C LEU A 159 -5.66 14.00 -1.65
N GLU A 160 -5.45 14.98 -2.55
CA GLU A 160 -4.63 16.17 -2.30
C GLU A 160 -3.20 15.82 -1.84
N CYS A 161 -2.66 14.72 -2.35
CA CYS A 161 -1.28 14.33 -2.10
C CYS A 161 -0.34 15.37 -2.70
N ARG A 162 0.81 15.54 -2.05
CA ARG A 162 1.80 16.58 -2.37
C ARG A 162 3.19 16.00 -2.27
N ASP A 163 4.08 16.53 -3.09
CA ASP A 163 5.52 16.31 -3.10
C ASP A 163 5.94 14.87 -3.48
N TYR A 164 5.34 13.85 -2.86
CA TYR A 164 5.47 12.44 -3.25
C TYR A 164 4.36 11.59 -2.61
N ALA A 165 4.06 10.42 -3.19
CA ALA A 165 3.23 9.39 -2.55
C ALA A 165 3.53 8.01 -3.15
N ARG A 166 3.16 6.95 -2.43
CA ARG A 166 3.23 5.56 -2.91
C ARG A 166 1.85 4.90 -2.92
N PHE A 167 1.53 4.24 -4.00
CA PHE A 167 0.28 3.53 -4.24
C PHE A 167 0.61 2.04 -4.28
N ASP A 168 -0.05 1.26 -3.44
CA ASP A 168 0.15 -0.16 -3.33
C ASP A 168 -1.03 -0.85 -4.01
N PHE A 169 -0.74 -1.77 -4.93
CA PHE A 169 -1.70 -2.48 -5.75
C PHE A 169 -1.47 -3.98 -5.62
N ARG A 170 -2.51 -4.77 -5.85
CA ARG A 170 -2.37 -6.23 -5.86
C ARG A 170 -3.40 -6.89 -6.75
N THR A 171 -2.99 -7.98 -7.37
CA THR A 171 -3.81 -8.72 -8.33
C THR A 171 -4.74 -9.69 -7.61
N SER A 172 -6.04 -9.66 -7.93
CA SER A 172 -7.00 -10.68 -7.49
C SER A 172 -6.85 -11.99 -8.27
N GLU A 173 -7.53 -13.03 -7.80
CA GLU A 173 -7.52 -14.36 -8.42
C GLU A 173 -7.99 -14.37 -9.89
N ASP A 174 -8.89 -13.47 -10.25
CA ASP A 174 -9.40 -13.27 -11.62
C ASP A 174 -8.48 -12.40 -12.51
N GLY A 175 -7.33 -11.96 -11.98
CA GLY A 175 -6.35 -11.17 -12.72
C GLY A 175 -6.56 -9.65 -12.67
N ALA A 176 -7.60 -9.14 -12.02
CA ALA A 176 -7.80 -7.70 -11.88
C ALA A 176 -6.80 -7.11 -10.87
N ILE A 177 -6.14 -6.00 -11.22
CA ILE A 177 -5.27 -5.29 -10.28
C ILE A 177 -6.11 -4.30 -9.48
N LYS A 178 -6.00 -4.35 -8.14
CA LYS A 178 -6.79 -3.55 -7.22
C LYS A 178 -5.88 -2.73 -6.30
N LEU A 179 -6.28 -1.49 -6.01
CA LEU A 179 -5.60 -0.63 -5.06
C LEU A 179 -5.76 -1.17 -3.62
N LEU A 180 -4.65 -1.54 -2.99
CA LEU A 180 -4.60 -1.95 -1.59
C LEU A 180 -4.49 -0.77 -0.63
N ASP A 181 -3.65 0.20 -0.96
CA ASP A 181 -3.33 1.32 -0.07
C ASP A 181 -2.74 2.53 -0.82
N VAL A 182 -2.85 3.70 -0.19
CA VAL A 182 -2.26 4.97 -0.61
C VAL A 182 -1.48 5.52 0.57
N ASN A 183 -0.18 5.70 0.37
CA ASN A 183 0.78 6.15 1.36
C ASN A 183 1.22 7.58 0.97
N PRO A 184 0.50 8.63 1.42
CA PRO A 184 0.85 10.02 1.13
C PRO A 184 2.12 10.48 1.89
N ASN A 185 2.57 9.73 2.89
CA ASN A 185 3.82 9.94 3.62
C ASN A 185 4.60 8.63 3.65
N ALA A 186 4.92 8.10 2.46
CA ALA A 186 5.64 6.84 2.35
C ALA A 186 7.02 6.94 3.03
N ALA A 187 7.50 5.85 3.63
CA ALA A 187 8.89 5.80 4.07
C ALA A 187 9.83 6.13 2.90
N TRP A 188 10.84 6.95 3.19
CA TRP A 188 11.73 7.57 2.20
C TRP A 188 13.20 7.47 2.62
N SER A 189 13.52 6.56 3.55
CA SER A 189 14.90 6.21 3.88
C SER A 189 15.58 5.52 2.69
N ALA A 190 16.91 5.38 2.73
CA ALA A 190 17.68 4.76 1.65
C ALA A 190 17.27 3.29 1.37
N ALA A 191 16.70 2.59 2.36
CA ALA A 191 16.18 1.23 2.22
C ALA A 191 14.67 1.17 1.91
N ALA A 192 14.00 2.33 1.83
CA ALA A 192 12.57 2.36 1.60
C ALA A 192 12.21 2.10 0.14
N LYS A 193 10.99 1.61 -0.08
CA LYS A 193 10.53 1.15 -1.40
C LYS A 193 10.58 2.25 -2.47
N ILE A 194 10.33 3.51 -2.10
CA ILE A 194 10.46 4.65 -3.01
C ILE A 194 11.91 4.89 -3.46
N ALA A 195 12.90 4.66 -2.58
CA ALA A 195 14.32 4.73 -2.93
C ALA A 195 14.73 3.58 -3.84
N ILE A 196 14.16 2.38 -3.65
CA ILE A 196 14.42 1.22 -4.52
C ILE A 196 13.90 1.47 -5.94
N THR A 197 12.66 1.93 -6.11
CA THR A 197 12.15 2.24 -7.46
C THR A 197 12.90 3.40 -8.12
N ALA A 198 13.32 4.42 -7.35
CA ALA A 198 14.14 5.50 -7.87
C ALA A 198 15.50 4.98 -8.41
N GLN A 199 16.14 4.05 -7.70
CA GLN A 199 17.37 3.41 -8.18
C GLN A 199 17.17 2.65 -9.49
N TYR A 200 16.03 1.95 -9.65
CA TYR A 200 15.70 1.29 -10.92
C TYR A 200 15.41 2.28 -12.06
N ALA A 201 15.01 3.51 -11.74
CA ALA A 201 14.94 4.62 -12.70
C ALA A 201 16.29 5.30 -12.96
N GLY A 202 17.40 4.77 -12.43
CA GLY A 202 18.74 5.38 -12.57
C GLY A 202 18.97 6.59 -11.67
N MET A 203 18.11 6.81 -10.67
CA MET A 203 18.18 7.94 -9.74
C MET A 203 18.87 7.51 -8.44
N SER A 204 19.94 8.21 -8.07
CA SER A 204 20.57 8.04 -6.75
C SER A 204 19.65 8.48 -5.62
N TYR A 205 19.89 7.98 -4.41
CA TYR A 205 19.12 8.38 -3.23
C TYR A 205 19.17 9.91 -2.98
N ALA A 206 20.35 10.53 -3.18
CA ALA A 206 20.48 11.98 -3.05
C ALA A 206 19.65 12.74 -4.09
N GLN A 207 19.58 12.25 -5.33
CA GLN A 207 18.73 12.84 -6.36
C GLN A 207 17.25 12.69 -6.02
N LEU A 208 16.81 11.54 -5.49
CA LEU A 208 15.44 11.35 -5.02
C LEU A 208 15.08 12.37 -3.94
N LEU A 209 15.91 12.51 -2.91
CA LEU A 209 15.70 13.50 -1.85
C LEU A 209 15.64 14.92 -2.43
N GLY A 210 16.56 15.26 -3.34
CA GLY A 210 16.55 16.54 -4.04
C GLY A 210 15.23 16.80 -4.76
N ARG A 211 14.73 15.82 -5.54
CA ARG A 211 13.45 15.93 -6.25
C ARG A 211 12.26 16.16 -5.32
N ILE A 212 12.22 15.48 -4.17
CA ILE A 212 11.15 15.67 -3.16
C ILE A 212 11.23 17.08 -2.56
N LEU A 213 12.45 17.53 -2.21
CA LEU A 213 12.68 18.87 -1.66
C LEU A 213 12.33 19.97 -2.68
N ASP A 214 12.72 19.80 -3.95
CA ASP A 214 12.42 20.72 -5.04
C ASP A 214 10.91 20.82 -5.29
N ALA A 215 10.19 19.69 -5.23
CA ALA A 215 8.73 19.66 -5.33
C ALA A 215 8.08 20.48 -4.21
N ALA A 216 8.50 20.25 -2.96
CA ALA A 216 8.01 20.99 -1.79
C ALA A 216 8.35 22.49 -1.88
N TRP A 217 9.58 22.82 -2.29
CA TRP A 217 10.03 24.20 -2.45
C TRP A 217 9.23 24.93 -3.52
N THR A 218 9.05 24.32 -4.70
CA THR A 218 8.25 24.86 -5.80
C THR A 218 6.81 25.11 -5.35
N ARG A 219 6.20 24.15 -4.63
CA ARG A 219 4.85 24.32 -4.09
C ARG A 219 4.74 25.50 -3.13
N ILE A 220 5.69 25.67 -2.21
CA ILE A 220 5.68 26.74 -1.20
C ILE A 220 5.97 28.11 -1.82
N THR A 221 6.84 28.17 -2.83
CA THR A 221 7.23 29.44 -3.47
C THR A 221 6.21 29.91 -4.50
N SER A 222 5.57 29.00 -5.25
CA SER A 222 4.51 29.31 -6.21
C SER A 222 3.18 29.69 -5.56
N SER A 223 2.98 29.38 -4.27
CA SER A 223 1.76 29.71 -3.51
C SER A 223 1.86 31.01 -2.69
N ARG A 224 3.01 31.71 -2.70
CA ARG A 224 3.11 33.05 -2.10
C ARG A 224 2.54 34.09 -3.08
N PRO A 225 1.55 34.91 -2.69
CA PRO A 225 1.23 36.10 -3.47
C PRO A 225 2.47 37.00 -3.56
N ALA A 226 2.68 37.63 -4.71
CA ALA A 226 3.74 38.62 -4.88
C ALA A 226 3.59 39.69 -3.78
N ILE A 227 4.66 39.94 -3.03
CA ILE A 227 4.75 40.97 -1.99
C ILE A 227 4.81 42.34 -2.66
#